data_AF-A0A2W2CFE2-F1
#
_entry.id   AF-A0A2W2CFE2-F1
#
_cell.length_a   1.000
_cell.length_b   1.000
_cell.length_c   1.000
_cell.angle_alpha   90.00
_cell.angle_beta   90.00
_cell.angle_gamma   90.00
#
_symmetry.space_group_name_H-M   'P 1'
#
loop_
_entity.id
_entity.type
_entity.pdbx_description
1 polymer ?
#
loop_
_entity_poly.entity_id
_entity_poly.type
_entity_poly.pdbx_seq_one_letter_code
_entity_poly.pdbx_strand_id
1 'polypeptide(L)'
;MLDQRTGQVGAAELNRLIQDQAHQDIAERFQFGAPAVSQLANFDKRNDSELLRAATESTSAAERERALWEYAHRNQGQSIEALTRHVRSESDPSVRWNLLWLLVKHGGANVVPVLREALHDEHAEVRDWASLFLQELTGEHHPTVYNELVWENDRTFDQTLPLQIAGFADVNIPGMGWVQARLSPIWFASILGRVLACTNTDTYMTDLVIEKELLGFHDDDTNHYETFMFRGASYAMSETVTQHVYESNTIRPFYKSGLVKEGPAIMTPVSLSRAAGTERLRPQNMQHVEWRSSDGSDSARGQRLRDVGVFRSVRGRFWGWAHTDLNRYLESGVVAPGTVQLVSTADPAVGKMANTVIYGTFRGKLGDVTGNGTLSVNSIPCHGTVNGELDLDLDGVADADPRVPKA
;
A
#
# COMPACT_ATOMS: atom_id res chain seq x y z
N MET A 1 -46.70 -16.26 -26.94
CA MET A 1 -46.28 -15.81 -25.60
C MET A 1 -44.91 -16.41 -25.33
N LEU A 2 -43.86 -15.64 -25.63
CA LEU A 2 -42.49 -16.00 -25.28
C LEU A 2 -42.31 -15.75 -23.79
N ASP A 3 -41.76 -16.74 -23.12
CA ASP A 3 -41.73 -16.87 -21.66
C ASP A 3 -40.81 -15.82 -21.03
N GLN A 4 -41.40 -14.70 -20.59
CA GLN A 4 -40.73 -13.60 -19.88
C GLN A 4 -40.08 -14.03 -18.55
N ARG A 5 -40.30 -15.26 -18.07
CA ARG A 5 -39.74 -15.75 -16.81
C ARG A 5 -38.28 -16.20 -16.90
N THR A 6 -37.79 -16.56 -18.08
CA THR A 6 -36.39 -17.02 -18.25
C THR A 6 -35.36 -15.88 -18.25
N GLY A 7 -35.75 -14.67 -18.69
CA GLY A 7 -34.87 -13.49 -18.67
C GLY A 7 -34.70 -12.83 -17.29
N GLN A 8 -35.71 -12.91 -16.42
CA GLN A 8 -35.66 -12.32 -15.07
C GLN A 8 -34.81 -13.12 -14.09
N VAL A 9 -34.80 -14.45 -14.21
CA VAL A 9 -33.95 -15.32 -13.37
C VAL A 9 -32.48 -15.10 -13.71
N GLY A 10 -32.13 -15.02 -15.00
CA GLY A 10 -30.75 -14.74 -15.43
C GLY A 10 -30.26 -13.35 -15.02
N ALA A 11 -31.08 -12.31 -15.09
CA ALA A 11 -30.69 -10.97 -14.65
C ALA A 11 -30.57 -10.84 -13.14
N ALA A 12 -31.44 -11.50 -12.36
CA ALA A 12 -31.36 -11.52 -10.90
C ALA A 12 -30.18 -12.36 -10.40
N GLU A 13 -29.86 -13.48 -11.07
CA GLU A 13 -28.71 -14.33 -10.78
C GLU A 13 -27.40 -13.66 -11.20
N LEU A 14 -27.37 -12.97 -12.34
CA LEU A 14 -26.24 -12.13 -12.75
C LEU A 14 -26.07 -10.94 -11.81
N ASN A 15 -27.15 -10.27 -11.38
CA ASN A 15 -27.08 -9.19 -10.39
C ASN A 15 -26.64 -9.70 -9.02
N ARG A 16 -27.06 -10.90 -8.60
CA ARG A 16 -26.57 -11.53 -7.37
C ARG A 16 -25.11 -11.93 -7.51
N LEU A 17 -24.68 -12.49 -8.64
CA LEU A 17 -23.26 -12.75 -8.93
C LEU A 17 -22.46 -11.45 -8.94
N ILE A 18 -22.95 -10.38 -9.57
CA ILE A 18 -22.30 -9.07 -9.59
C ILE A 18 -22.27 -8.46 -8.18
N GLN A 19 -23.31 -8.60 -7.37
CA GLN A 19 -23.35 -8.10 -5.98
C GLN A 19 -22.44 -8.92 -5.06
N ASP A 20 -22.53 -10.25 -5.09
CA ASP A 20 -21.65 -11.17 -4.36
C ASP A 20 -20.19 -11.01 -4.81
N GLN A 21 -19.96 -10.60 -6.07
CA GLN A 21 -18.65 -10.26 -6.61
C GLN A 21 -18.22 -8.81 -6.38
N ALA A 22 -19.13 -7.87 -6.10
CA ALA A 22 -18.82 -6.45 -5.89
C ALA A 22 -18.18 -6.22 -4.52
N HIS A 23 -18.52 -7.05 -3.55
CA HIS A 23 -17.97 -7.01 -2.19
C HIS A 23 -16.64 -7.80 -2.11
N GLN A 24 -16.56 -8.97 -2.74
CA GLN A 24 -15.32 -9.75 -2.78
C GLN A 24 -14.17 -8.99 -3.46
N ASP A 25 -13.06 -8.86 -2.74
CA ASP A 25 -11.92 -8.01 -3.09
C ASP A 25 -11.42 -8.21 -4.54
N ILE A 26 -11.78 -7.23 -5.39
CA ILE A 26 -11.36 -7.17 -6.79
C ILE A 26 -9.82 -7.15 -6.90
N ALA A 27 -9.12 -6.52 -5.95
CA ALA A 27 -7.68 -6.43 -5.94
C ALA A 27 -6.98 -7.74 -5.58
N GLU A 28 -7.69 -8.79 -5.13
CA GLU A 28 -7.13 -10.13 -4.88
C GLU A 28 -7.53 -11.14 -5.99
N ARG A 29 -8.48 -10.78 -6.87
CA ARG A 29 -9.02 -11.65 -7.93
C ARG A 29 -8.29 -11.63 -9.26
N PHE A 30 -7.59 -10.56 -9.60
CA PHE A 30 -6.73 -10.60 -10.79
C PHE A 30 -5.53 -11.53 -10.48
N GLN A 31 -5.13 -12.40 -11.39
CA GLN A 31 -3.79 -13.00 -11.29
C GLN A 31 -2.87 -12.05 -12.04
N PHE A 32 -1.79 -11.59 -11.40
CA PHE A 32 -0.71 -11.04 -12.20
C PHE A 32 -0.35 -12.09 -13.24
N GLY A 33 0.10 -11.67 -14.43
CA GLY A 33 1.00 -12.48 -15.22
C GLY A 33 2.32 -12.60 -14.46
N ALA A 34 2.30 -13.16 -13.24
CA ALA A 34 3.48 -13.68 -12.60
C ALA A 34 4.14 -14.54 -13.67
N PRO A 35 5.44 -14.33 -13.93
CA PRO A 35 6.09 -15.08 -14.98
C PRO A 35 5.78 -16.56 -14.73
N ALA A 36 5.45 -17.30 -15.79
CA ALA A 36 4.99 -18.69 -15.74
C ALA A 36 6.07 -19.67 -15.25
N VAL A 37 6.98 -19.20 -14.39
CA VAL A 37 7.98 -19.99 -13.68
C VAL A 37 7.25 -20.72 -12.56
N SER A 38 7.00 -21.99 -12.81
CA SER A 38 6.69 -22.99 -11.80
C SER A 38 7.62 -22.82 -10.58
N GLN A 39 7.05 -22.60 -9.40
CA GLN A 39 7.68 -22.62 -8.07
C GLN A 39 9.12 -22.05 -8.01
N LEU A 40 9.25 -20.73 -7.88
CA LEU A 40 10.52 -20.10 -7.53
C LEU A 40 11.02 -20.59 -6.16
N ALA A 41 12.34 -20.70 -6.00
CA ALA A 41 12.93 -21.03 -4.72
C ALA A 41 12.64 -19.92 -3.69
N ASN A 42 12.28 -20.29 -2.47
CA ASN A 42 12.05 -19.32 -1.40
C ASN A 42 13.36 -18.64 -0.99
N PHE A 43 13.34 -17.32 -0.82
CA PHE A 43 14.44 -16.57 -0.21
C PHE A 43 14.65 -17.01 1.25
N ASP A 44 13.56 -17.08 2.02
CA ASP A 44 13.61 -17.59 3.40
C ASP A 44 13.74 -19.12 3.39
N LYS A 45 14.81 -19.64 4.00
CA LYS A 45 15.10 -21.08 4.05
C LYS A 45 14.62 -21.77 5.31
N ARG A 46 14.08 -21.03 6.28
CA ARG A 46 13.55 -21.61 7.52
C ARG A 46 12.40 -22.56 7.22
N ASN A 47 12.25 -23.60 8.02
CA ASN A 47 11.06 -24.46 7.99
C ASN A 47 9.90 -23.81 8.76
N ASP A 48 8.72 -24.41 8.69
CA ASP A 48 7.50 -23.86 9.29
C ASP A 48 7.58 -23.73 10.81
N SER A 49 8.25 -24.65 11.50
CA SER A 49 8.47 -24.56 12.96
C SER A 49 9.36 -23.37 13.30
N GLU A 50 10.43 -23.16 12.52
CA GLU A 50 11.32 -22.02 12.68
C GLU A 50 10.63 -20.68 12.36
N LEU A 51 9.74 -20.65 11.36
CA LEU A 51 8.93 -19.47 11.05
C LEU A 51 7.96 -19.14 12.18
N LEU A 52 7.19 -20.10 12.68
CA LEU A 52 6.25 -19.86 13.79
C LEU A 52 6.97 -19.50 15.09
N ARG A 53 8.16 -20.06 15.31
CA ARG A 53 9.01 -19.68 16.43
C ARG A 53 9.47 -18.22 16.30
N ALA A 54 9.96 -17.80 15.13
CA ALA A 54 10.34 -16.41 14.89
C ALA A 54 9.14 -15.45 15.03
N ALA A 55 7.95 -15.87 14.57
CA ALA A 55 6.70 -15.14 14.74
C ALA A 55 6.32 -14.89 16.21
N THR A 56 6.74 -15.76 17.12
CA THR A 56 6.40 -15.65 18.55
C THR A 56 7.54 -15.04 19.38
N GLU A 57 8.78 -15.41 19.11
CA GLU A 57 9.93 -15.12 19.98
C GLU A 57 10.74 -13.89 19.56
N SER A 58 10.59 -13.41 18.32
CA SER A 58 11.36 -12.27 17.84
C SER A 58 10.98 -10.98 18.56
N THR A 59 11.99 -10.23 19.00
CA THR A 59 11.81 -8.88 19.55
C THR A 59 11.40 -7.86 18.47
N SER A 60 11.74 -8.12 17.21
CA SER A 60 11.39 -7.25 16.07
C SER A 60 9.99 -7.54 15.54
N ALA A 61 9.11 -6.53 15.56
CA ALA A 61 7.77 -6.59 14.98
C ALA A 61 7.81 -6.93 13.48
N ALA A 62 8.76 -6.35 12.74
CA ALA A 62 8.97 -6.62 11.33
C ALA A 62 9.27 -8.10 11.07
N GLU A 63 10.10 -8.72 11.93
CA GLU A 63 10.44 -10.14 11.79
C GLU A 63 9.28 -11.06 12.18
N ARG A 64 8.52 -10.70 13.23
CA ARG A 64 7.32 -11.45 13.61
C ARG A 64 6.31 -11.48 12.47
N GLU A 65 6.03 -10.31 11.90
CA GLU A 65 5.15 -10.16 10.75
C GLU A 65 5.68 -10.94 9.53
N ARG A 66 6.94 -10.70 9.13
CA ARG A 66 7.56 -11.33 7.96
C ARG A 66 7.49 -12.86 8.01
N ALA A 67 7.73 -13.44 9.18
CA ALA A 67 7.67 -14.88 9.36
C ALA A 67 6.25 -15.44 9.13
N LEU A 68 5.21 -14.73 9.59
CA LEU A 68 3.82 -15.12 9.38
C LEU A 68 3.36 -14.97 7.93
N TRP A 69 3.81 -13.93 7.23
CA TRP A 69 3.54 -13.76 5.79
C TRP A 69 4.16 -14.88 4.96
N GLU A 70 5.41 -15.27 5.25
CA GLU A 70 6.07 -16.40 4.60
C GLU A 70 5.37 -17.74 4.94
N TYR A 71 5.01 -17.97 6.21
CA TYR A 71 4.27 -19.15 6.64
C TYR A 71 2.91 -19.27 5.95
N ALA A 72 2.14 -18.19 5.88
CA ALA A 72 0.83 -18.14 5.24
C ALA A 72 0.92 -18.39 3.74
N HIS A 73 1.94 -17.86 3.07
CA HIS A 73 2.15 -18.13 1.64
C HIS A 73 2.39 -19.63 1.37
N ARG A 74 3.14 -20.33 2.24
CA ARG A 74 3.44 -21.76 2.06
C ARG A 74 2.25 -22.67 2.37
N ASN A 75 1.48 -22.29 3.38
CA ASN A 75 0.40 -23.12 3.91
C ASN A 75 -0.99 -22.71 3.41
N GLN A 76 -1.11 -21.56 2.76
CA GLN A 76 -2.35 -21.02 2.19
C GLN A 76 -3.48 -21.04 3.24
N GLY A 77 -4.66 -21.55 2.91
CA GLY A 77 -5.79 -21.64 3.83
C GLY A 77 -5.52 -22.45 5.11
N GLN A 78 -4.51 -23.33 5.14
CA GLN A 78 -4.13 -24.08 6.36
C GLN A 78 -3.50 -23.17 7.43
N SER A 79 -3.07 -21.96 7.05
CA SER A 79 -2.47 -21.01 7.99
C SER A 79 -3.49 -20.27 8.88
N ILE A 80 -4.79 -20.29 8.53
CA ILE A 80 -5.81 -19.45 9.18
C ILE A 80 -5.83 -19.62 10.70
N GLU A 81 -5.77 -20.86 11.21
CA GLU A 81 -5.80 -21.11 12.66
C GLU A 81 -4.56 -20.52 13.36
N ALA A 82 -3.38 -20.73 12.77
CA ALA A 82 -2.12 -20.20 13.31
C ALA A 82 -2.12 -18.67 13.30
N LEU A 83 -2.55 -18.04 12.19
CA LEU A 83 -2.67 -16.59 12.08
C LEU A 83 -3.67 -16.02 13.09
N THR A 84 -4.83 -16.66 13.26
CA THR A 84 -5.85 -16.26 14.24
C THR A 84 -5.28 -16.26 15.67
N ARG A 85 -4.49 -17.29 16.02
CA ARG A 85 -3.82 -17.34 17.32
C ARG A 85 -2.84 -16.18 17.49
N HIS A 86 -2.07 -15.84 16.47
CA HIS A 86 -1.10 -14.74 16.52
C HIS A 86 -1.78 -13.37 16.61
N VAL A 87 -2.88 -13.14 15.88
CA VAL A 87 -3.67 -11.89 16.02
C VAL A 87 -4.06 -11.65 17.48
N ARG A 88 -4.47 -12.70 18.21
CA ARG A 88 -4.90 -12.60 19.62
C ARG A 88 -3.76 -12.36 20.61
N SER A 89 -2.53 -12.78 20.29
CA SER A 89 -1.38 -12.70 21.21
C SER A 89 -0.38 -11.61 20.87
N GLU A 90 -0.45 -11.03 19.67
CA GLU A 90 0.46 -10.00 19.20
C GLU A 90 0.22 -8.67 19.91
N SER A 91 1.28 -8.13 20.52
CA SER A 91 1.22 -6.89 21.29
C SER A 91 1.25 -5.65 20.41
N ASP A 92 1.94 -5.70 19.28
CA ASP A 92 2.04 -4.59 18.35
C ASP A 92 0.75 -4.47 17.51
N PRO A 93 -0.04 -3.41 17.68
CA PRO A 93 -1.29 -3.24 16.95
C PRO A 93 -1.05 -3.19 15.44
N SER A 94 0.13 -2.72 15.00
CA SER A 94 0.46 -2.65 13.59
C SER A 94 0.61 -4.01 12.93
N VAL A 95 1.25 -4.94 13.63
CA VAL A 95 1.30 -6.33 13.21
C VAL A 95 -0.10 -6.93 13.24
N ARG A 96 -0.93 -6.65 14.27
CA ARG A 96 -2.31 -7.18 14.34
C ARG A 96 -3.15 -6.82 13.13
N TRP A 97 -3.24 -5.55 12.74
CA TRP A 97 -4.07 -5.18 11.58
C TRP A 97 -3.49 -5.67 10.25
N ASN A 98 -2.16 -5.78 10.13
CA ASN A 98 -1.54 -6.39 8.95
C ASN A 98 -1.81 -7.90 8.87
N LEU A 99 -1.93 -8.58 10.01
CA LEU A 99 -2.37 -9.97 10.08
C LEU A 99 -3.87 -10.14 9.77
N LEU A 100 -4.71 -9.16 10.12
CA LEU A 100 -6.11 -9.15 9.64
C LEU A 100 -6.16 -9.07 8.11
N TRP A 101 -5.32 -8.24 7.49
CA TRP A 101 -5.20 -8.23 6.04
C TRP A 101 -4.72 -9.57 5.49
N LEU A 102 -3.68 -10.16 6.07
CA LEU A 102 -3.16 -11.47 5.65
C LEU A 102 -4.24 -12.57 5.74
N LEU A 103 -5.06 -12.55 6.80
CA LEU A 103 -6.21 -13.43 6.98
C LEU A 103 -7.25 -13.23 5.87
N VAL A 104 -7.62 -11.99 5.53
CA VAL A 104 -8.52 -11.69 4.41
C VAL A 104 -7.96 -12.24 3.11
N LYS A 105 -6.66 -12.03 2.87
CA LYS A 105 -5.95 -12.45 1.64
C LYS A 105 -5.95 -13.97 1.43
N HIS A 106 -5.75 -14.77 2.50
CA HIS A 106 -5.65 -16.23 2.38
C HIS A 106 -6.91 -17.00 2.79
N GLY A 107 -7.79 -16.40 3.60
CA GLY A 107 -8.97 -17.06 4.14
C GLY A 107 -10.30 -16.56 3.58
N GLY A 108 -10.34 -15.39 2.94
CA GLY A 108 -11.56 -14.84 2.35
C GLY A 108 -12.73 -14.80 3.34
N ALA A 109 -13.90 -15.28 2.94
CA ALA A 109 -15.08 -15.30 3.81
C ALA A 109 -14.91 -16.14 5.10
N ASN A 110 -13.98 -17.08 5.14
CA ASN A 110 -13.76 -17.93 6.33
C ASN A 110 -13.21 -17.15 7.54
N VAL A 111 -12.68 -15.93 7.33
CA VAL A 111 -12.10 -15.13 8.41
C VAL A 111 -13.07 -14.13 9.03
N VAL A 112 -14.33 -14.08 8.57
CA VAL A 112 -15.38 -13.22 9.14
C VAL A 112 -15.52 -13.36 10.66
N PRO A 113 -15.50 -14.57 11.27
CA PRO A 113 -15.55 -14.69 12.73
C PRO A 113 -14.39 -13.99 13.45
N VAL A 114 -13.18 -14.05 12.88
CA VAL A 114 -11.98 -13.42 13.45
C VAL A 114 -12.05 -11.90 13.31
N LEU A 115 -12.55 -11.40 12.18
CA LEU A 115 -12.74 -9.96 11.99
C LEU A 115 -13.82 -9.41 12.95
N ARG A 116 -14.90 -10.17 13.20
CA ARG A 116 -15.92 -9.79 14.20
C ARG A 116 -15.35 -9.72 15.61
N GLU A 117 -14.45 -10.63 15.97
CA GLU A 117 -13.71 -10.56 17.24
C GLU A 117 -12.84 -9.30 17.30
N ALA A 118 -12.13 -8.97 16.22
CA ALA A 118 -11.26 -7.81 16.13
C ALA A 118 -11.99 -6.45 16.18
N LEU A 119 -13.32 -6.41 15.96
CA LEU A 119 -14.14 -5.22 16.25
C LEU A 119 -14.12 -4.83 17.74
N HIS A 120 -13.66 -5.72 18.61
CA HIS A 120 -13.51 -5.50 20.04
C HIS A 120 -12.05 -5.39 20.49
N ASP A 121 -11.10 -5.25 19.56
CA ASP A 121 -9.69 -5.03 19.89
C ASP A 121 -9.51 -3.76 20.74
N GLU A 122 -8.55 -3.77 21.65
CA GLU A 122 -8.24 -2.61 22.50
C GLU A 122 -7.82 -1.38 21.68
N HIS A 123 -7.15 -1.60 20.54
CA HIS A 123 -6.59 -0.55 19.71
C HIS A 123 -7.59 -0.10 18.63
N ALA A 124 -7.83 1.20 18.55
CA ALA A 124 -8.82 1.78 17.63
C ALA A 124 -8.56 1.45 16.16
N GLU A 125 -7.30 1.56 15.71
CA GLU A 125 -6.94 1.23 14.33
C GLU A 125 -7.20 -0.24 13.98
N VAL A 126 -7.02 -1.19 14.91
CA VAL A 126 -7.31 -2.60 14.65
C VAL A 126 -8.81 -2.80 14.46
N ARG A 127 -9.64 -2.17 15.30
CA ARG A 127 -11.10 -2.18 15.13
C ARG A 127 -11.54 -1.56 13.80
N ASP A 128 -10.90 -0.47 13.39
CA ASP A 128 -11.26 0.24 12.16
C ASP A 128 -10.88 -0.56 10.91
N TRP A 129 -9.70 -1.20 10.91
CA TRP A 129 -9.32 -2.14 9.85
C TRP A 129 -10.26 -3.36 9.81
N ALA A 130 -10.62 -3.92 10.96
CA ALA A 130 -11.59 -5.01 11.04
C ALA A 130 -12.96 -4.63 10.47
N SER A 131 -13.45 -3.43 10.80
CA SER A 131 -14.68 -2.82 10.26
C SER A 131 -14.62 -2.69 8.73
N LEU A 132 -13.51 -2.13 8.20
CA LEU A 132 -13.29 -2.01 6.76
C LEU A 132 -13.27 -3.38 6.07
N PHE A 133 -12.53 -4.35 6.60
CA PHE A 133 -12.43 -5.69 6.00
C PHE A 133 -13.75 -6.47 6.06
N LEU A 134 -14.52 -6.31 7.13
CA LEU A 134 -15.87 -6.89 7.19
C LEU A 134 -16.76 -6.28 6.12
N GLN A 135 -16.80 -4.95 6.02
CA GLN A 135 -17.61 -4.28 5.00
C GLN A 135 -17.21 -4.72 3.59
N GLU A 136 -15.91 -4.85 3.32
CA GLU A 136 -15.44 -5.38 2.04
C GLU A 136 -15.91 -6.82 1.84
N LEU A 137 -15.72 -7.73 2.81
CA LEU A 137 -16.07 -9.14 2.62
C LEU A 137 -17.57 -9.43 2.59
N THR A 138 -18.39 -8.68 3.33
CA THR A 138 -19.80 -8.99 3.56
C THR A 138 -20.76 -7.99 2.92
N GLY A 139 -20.29 -6.80 2.55
CA GLY A 139 -21.13 -5.67 2.15
C GLY A 139 -21.88 -5.01 3.31
N GLU A 140 -21.73 -5.51 4.55
CA GLU A 140 -22.35 -4.94 5.74
C GLU A 140 -21.68 -3.60 6.07
N HIS A 141 -22.47 -2.53 6.11
CA HIS A 141 -21.94 -1.22 6.46
C HIS A 141 -21.56 -1.18 7.94
N HIS A 142 -20.26 -0.97 8.20
CA HIS A 142 -19.75 -0.74 9.54
C HIS A 142 -19.23 0.71 9.62
N PRO A 143 -19.78 1.54 10.54
CA PRO A 143 -19.34 2.92 10.70
C PRO A 143 -17.86 2.98 11.11
N THR A 144 -17.26 4.14 10.86
CA THR A 144 -15.92 4.46 11.39
C THR A 144 -15.93 4.41 12.92
N VAL A 145 -14.81 4.01 13.51
CA VAL A 145 -14.65 4.01 14.98
C VAL A 145 -14.40 5.41 15.55
N TYR A 146 -14.16 6.39 14.68
CA TYR A 146 -13.80 7.76 15.02
C TYR A 146 -14.98 8.71 14.84
N ASN A 147 -15.16 9.62 15.81
CA ASN A 147 -16.23 10.63 15.78
C ASN A 147 -15.74 12.01 15.32
N GLU A 148 -14.46 12.12 14.98
CA GLU A 148 -13.85 13.38 14.59
C GLU A 148 -12.88 13.16 13.43
N LEU A 149 -12.83 14.12 12.51
CA LEU A 149 -11.96 14.17 11.36
C LEU A 149 -11.26 15.54 11.32
N VAL A 150 -9.93 15.50 11.22
CA VAL A 150 -9.05 16.66 11.28
C VAL A 150 -8.21 16.80 10.01
N TRP A 151 -8.16 18.01 9.46
CA TRP A 151 -7.27 18.36 8.36
C TRP A 151 -6.37 19.56 8.69
N GLU A 152 -5.25 19.63 8.00
CA GLU A 152 -4.29 20.72 8.00
C GLU A 152 -4.56 21.65 6.79
N ASN A 153 -4.57 22.96 7.01
CA ASN A 153 -4.91 23.95 5.98
C ASN A 153 -3.73 24.33 5.07
N ASP A 154 -2.51 24.18 5.57
CA ASP A 154 -1.26 24.63 4.94
C ASP A 154 -0.61 23.58 4.03
N ARG A 155 -1.19 22.37 3.92
CA ARG A 155 -0.62 21.30 3.09
C ARG A 155 -0.85 21.53 1.59
N THR A 156 0.03 20.98 0.76
CA THR A 156 -0.14 20.93 -0.70
C THR A 156 -1.32 20.04 -1.12
N PHE A 157 -1.58 18.95 -0.39
CA PHE A 157 -2.63 17.98 -0.72
C PHE A 157 -3.82 18.05 0.24
N ASP A 158 -5.02 17.88 -0.32
CA ASP A 158 -6.25 17.77 0.47
C ASP A 158 -6.27 16.49 1.32
N GLN A 159 -5.68 15.39 0.84
CA GLN A 159 -5.61 14.13 1.57
C GLN A 159 -4.29 13.39 1.33
N THR A 160 -3.71 12.81 2.40
CA THR A 160 -2.57 11.90 2.31
C THR A 160 -2.91 10.57 3.00
N LEU A 161 -2.85 9.46 2.24
CA LEU A 161 -3.15 8.12 2.75
C LEU A 161 -1.88 7.27 2.82
N PRO A 162 -1.49 6.76 4.00
CA PRO A 162 -0.43 5.76 4.09
C PRO A 162 -0.86 4.46 3.43
N LEU A 163 0.05 3.89 2.63
CA LEU A 163 -0.14 2.61 1.96
C LEU A 163 0.66 1.51 2.67
N GLN A 164 -0.06 0.48 3.11
CA GLN A 164 0.48 -0.84 3.45
C GLN A 164 0.69 -1.62 2.17
N ILE A 165 1.91 -2.08 1.92
CA ILE A 165 2.28 -2.76 0.68
C ILE A 165 2.82 -4.14 1.00
N ALA A 166 2.28 -5.16 0.34
CA ALA A 166 2.75 -6.51 0.49
C ALA A 166 2.79 -7.23 -0.86
N GLY A 167 3.69 -8.20 -0.99
CA GLY A 167 3.87 -8.89 -2.26
C GLY A 167 5.15 -9.68 -2.33
N PHE A 168 5.76 -9.62 -3.51
CA PHE A 168 6.90 -10.44 -3.88
C PHE A 168 8.00 -9.59 -4.51
N ALA A 169 9.23 -9.98 -4.24
CA ALA A 169 10.38 -9.60 -5.04
C ALA A 169 11.01 -10.88 -5.60
N ASP A 170 10.88 -11.08 -6.91
CA ASP A 170 11.56 -12.15 -7.63
C ASP A 170 12.92 -11.61 -8.05
N VAL A 171 14.00 -12.22 -7.56
CA VAL A 171 15.37 -11.75 -7.75
C VAL A 171 16.18 -12.82 -8.47
N ASN A 172 16.80 -12.47 -9.59
CA ASN A 172 17.71 -13.35 -10.32
C ASN A 172 19.11 -13.29 -9.70
N ILE A 173 19.48 -14.35 -9.00
CA ILE A 173 20.79 -14.46 -8.35
C ILE A 173 21.74 -15.26 -9.27
N PRO A 174 22.90 -14.71 -9.67
CA PRO A 174 23.88 -15.42 -10.49
C PRO A 174 24.23 -16.79 -9.92
N GLY A 175 24.10 -17.84 -10.74
CA GLY A 175 24.39 -19.23 -10.36
C GLY A 175 23.27 -19.95 -9.58
N MET A 176 22.29 -19.23 -9.01
CA MET A 176 21.14 -19.81 -8.31
C MET A 176 19.83 -19.69 -9.09
N GLY A 177 19.75 -18.74 -10.04
CA GLY A 177 18.53 -18.43 -10.78
C GLY A 177 17.58 -17.55 -9.98
N TRP A 178 16.30 -17.58 -10.33
CA TRP A 178 15.26 -16.76 -9.71
C TRP A 178 14.87 -17.28 -8.32
N VAL A 179 14.94 -16.40 -7.34
CA VAL A 179 14.55 -16.63 -5.94
C VAL A 179 13.49 -15.60 -5.56
N GLN A 180 12.47 -16.01 -4.81
CA GLN A 180 11.36 -15.14 -4.42
C GLN A 180 11.42 -14.78 -2.94
N ALA A 181 11.44 -13.48 -2.64
CA ALA A 181 11.25 -12.92 -1.31
C ALA A 181 9.80 -12.45 -1.10
N ARG A 182 9.26 -12.64 0.11
CA ARG A 182 7.87 -12.30 0.47
C ARG A 182 7.89 -11.05 1.32
N LEU A 183 7.38 -9.98 0.75
CA LEU A 183 7.39 -8.66 1.37
C LEU A 183 6.13 -8.52 2.23
N SER A 184 6.28 -8.56 3.55
CA SER A 184 5.23 -8.14 4.48
C SER A 184 5.21 -6.61 4.59
N PRO A 185 4.11 -5.97 5.03
CA PRO A 185 3.99 -4.51 5.07
C PRO A 185 5.11 -3.77 5.80
N ILE A 186 5.47 -4.21 7.00
CA ILE A 186 6.53 -3.57 7.79
C ILE A 186 7.89 -3.82 7.14
N TRP A 187 8.13 -5.05 6.65
CA TRP A 187 9.39 -5.36 5.99
C TRP A 187 9.55 -4.60 4.67
N PHE A 188 8.49 -4.49 3.88
CA PHE A 188 8.45 -3.63 2.69
C PHE A 188 8.84 -2.20 3.04
N ALA A 189 8.16 -1.59 4.02
CA ALA A 189 8.42 -0.21 4.41
C ALA A 189 9.87 -0.02 4.91
N SER A 190 10.44 -1.02 5.57
CA SER A 190 11.83 -0.99 6.06
C SER A 190 12.89 -1.02 4.96
N ILE A 191 12.58 -1.51 3.75
CA ILE A 191 13.53 -1.63 2.63
C ILE A 191 13.24 -0.58 1.54
N LEU A 192 11.96 -0.46 1.19
CA LEU A 192 11.47 0.33 0.06
C LEU A 192 10.81 1.62 0.53
N GLY A 193 10.80 1.90 1.82
CA GLY A 193 10.24 3.12 2.38
C GLY A 193 8.74 3.08 2.58
N ARG A 194 8.28 3.98 3.44
CA ARG A 194 6.86 4.27 3.64
C ARG A 194 6.32 4.91 2.35
N VAL A 195 5.10 4.53 1.95
CA VAL A 195 4.47 5.05 0.73
C VAL A 195 3.19 5.80 1.09
N LEU A 196 2.99 6.97 0.49
CA LEU A 196 1.79 7.79 0.59
C LEU A 196 1.09 7.90 -0.76
N ALA A 197 -0.23 7.86 -0.74
CA ALA A 197 -1.06 8.36 -1.82
C ALA A 197 -1.61 9.75 -1.48
N CYS A 198 -1.28 10.73 -2.31
CA CYS A 198 -1.55 12.14 -2.08
C CYS A 198 -2.49 12.66 -3.16
N THR A 199 -3.68 13.11 -2.76
CA THR A 199 -4.77 13.47 -3.68
C THR A 199 -5.30 14.86 -3.39
N ASN A 200 -5.72 15.54 -4.46
CA ASN A 200 -6.53 16.76 -4.40
C ASN A 200 -7.94 16.49 -4.91
N THR A 201 -8.93 17.11 -4.26
CA THR A 201 -10.35 16.90 -4.56
C THR A 201 -10.69 17.24 -6.02
N ASP A 202 -9.98 18.21 -6.59
CA ASP A 202 -10.25 18.68 -7.95
C ASP A 202 -9.59 17.83 -9.04
N THR A 203 -8.55 17.06 -8.70
CA THR A 203 -7.72 16.34 -9.69
C THR A 203 -7.65 14.83 -9.48
N TYR A 204 -8.23 14.29 -8.40
CA TYR A 204 -8.08 12.87 -8.05
C TYR A 204 -8.53 11.88 -9.15
N MET A 205 -9.40 12.32 -10.07
CA MET A 205 -9.90 11.50 -11.18
C MET A 205 -8.89 11.32 -12.31
N THR A 206 -7.85 12.15 -12.37
CA THR A 206 -6.82 12.09 -13.41
C THR A 206 -5.42 11.96 -12.84
N ASP A 207 -5.20 12.52 -11.66
CA ASP A 207 -3.88 12.81 -11.11
C ASP A 207 -3.75 12.23 -9.71
N LEU A 208 -2.55 11.74 -9.41
CA LEU A 208 -2.18 11.27 -8.09
C LEU A 208 -0.68 11.45 -7.91
N VAL A 209 -0.29 12.02 -6.78
CA VAL A 209 1.11 11.98 -6.36
C VAL A 209 1.29 10.81 -5.40
N ILE A 210 2.29 9.99 -5.64
CA ILE A 210 2.77 9.00 -4.68
C ILE A 210 4.09 9.51 -4.13
N GLU A 211 4.23 9.58 -2.81
CA GLU A 211 5.53 9.78 -2.17
C GLU A 211 6.02 8.46 -1.59
N LYS A 212 7.32 8.23 -1.72
CA LYS A 212 8.07 7.23 -0.97
C LYS A 212 9.07 7.96 -0.07
N GLU A 213 9.12 7.55 1.19
CA GLU A 213 10.01 8.09 2.21
C GLU A 213 10.88 6.98 2.81
N LEU A 214 12.19 7.19 2.81
CA LEU A 214 13.15 6.41 3.58
C LEU A 214 13.56 7.21 4.82
N LEU A 215 13.16 6.74 6.00
CA LEU A 215 13.45 7.40 7.27
C LEU A 215 14.93 7.29 7.63
N GLY A 216 15.52 8.39 8.11
CA GLY A 216 16.91 8.40 8.61
C GLY A 216 17.93 7.87 7.59
N PHE A 217 17.67 8.07 6.30
CA PHE A 217 18.45 7.44 5.24
C PHE A 217 19.82 8.09 5.04
N HIS A 218 19.91 9.39 5.26
CA HIS A 218 21.14 10.15 5.07
C HIS A 218 22.05 10.09 6.30
N ASP A 219 23.35 10.36 6.12
CA ASP A 219 24.35 10.36 7.20
C ASP A 219 24.03 11.35 8.33
N ASP A 220 23.22 12.39 8.04
CA ASP A 220 22.73 13.39 8.99
C ASP A 220 21.39 12.99 9.65
N ASP A 221 20.97 11.73 9.50
CA ASP A 221 19.70 11.16 9.98
C ASP A 221 18.45 11.82 9.39
N THR A 222 18.58 12.61 8.31
CA THR A 222 17.43 13.13 7.60
C THR A 222 16.86 12.12 6.61
N ASN A 223 15.59 12.29 6.28
CA ASN A 223 14.86 11.40 5.39
C ASN A 223 15.22 11.64 3.92
N HIS A 224 15.07 10.58 3.11
CA HIS A 224 15.13 10.64 1.65
C HIS A 224 13.72 10.49 1.07
N TYR A 225 13.38 11.36 0.11
CA TYR A 225 12.05 11.41 -0.51
C TYR A 225 12.12 11.14 -2.00
N GLU A 226 11.17 10.35 -2.50
CA GLU A 226 10.93 10.13 -3.91
C GLU A 226 9.45 10.36 -4.21
N THR A 227 9.14 11.38 -4.99
CA THR A 227 7.78 11.67 -5.43
C THR A 227 7.53 11.08 -6.81
N PHE A 228 6.30 10.70 -7.13
CA PHE A 228 5.93 10.10 -8.41
C PHE A 228 4.58 10.65 -8.83
N MET A 229 4.54 11.32 -9.97
CA MET A 229 3.27 11.71 -10.59
C MET A 229 2.69 10.55 -11.37
N PHE A 230 1.50 10.11 -10.97
CA PHE A 230 0.70 9.13 -11.66
C PHE A 230 -0.45 9.83 -12.38
N ARG A 231 -0.64 9.48 -13.66
CA ARG A 231 -1.77 9.95 -14.46
C ARG A 231 -2.46 8.79 -15.14
N GLY A 232 -3.76 8.92 -15.38
CA GLY A 232 -4.49 7.95 -16.19
C GLY A 232 -5.98 8.16 -16.14
N ALA A 233 -6.72 7.06 -16.21
CA ALA A 233 -8.18 7.09 -16.29
C ALA A 233 -8.83 6.59 -15.00
N SER A 234 -9.95 7.21 -14.66
CA SER A 234 -10.80 6.82 -13.54
C SER A 234 -12.23 6.60 -13.99
N TYR A 235 -12.90 5.61 -13.40
CA TYR A 235 -14.27 5.24 -13.71
C TYR A 235 -15.04 4.99 -12.43
N ALA A 236 -16.18 5.65 -12.26
CA ALA A 236 -17.06 5.39 -11.12
C ALA A 236 -17.72 4.02 -11.28
N MET A 237 -17.49 3.13 -10.31
CA MET A 237 -18.09 1.80 -10.26
C MET A 237 -19.42 1.83 -9.47
N SER A 238 -19.51 2.73 -8.50
CA SER A 238 -20.71 3.05 -7.73
C SER A 238 -20.66 4.51 -7.28
N GLU A 239 -21.63 4.93 -6.46
CA GLU A 239 -21.64 6.29 -5.89
C GLU A 239 -20.45 6.55 -4.94
N THR A 240 -19.87 5.49 -4.36
CA THR A 240 -18.80 5.54 -3.38
C THR A 240 -17.49 4.90 -3.86
N VAL A 241 -17.52 4.06 -4.90
CA VAL A 241 -16.34 3.35 -5.39
C VAL A 241 -15.89 3.88 -6.75
N THR A 242 -14.62 4.24 -6.86
CA THR A 242 -13.97 4.64 -8.12
C THR A 242 -12.82 3.70 -8.44
N GLN A 243 -12.70 3.27 -9.69
CA GLN A 243 -11.57 2.49 -10.17
C GLN A 243 -10.62 3.38 -10.96
N HIS A 244 -9.32 3.18 -10.77
CA HIS A 244 -8.23 3.95 -11.36
C HIS A 244 -7.26 3.01 -12.08
N VAL A 245 -6.82 3.41 -13.27
CA VAL A 245 -5.71 2.77 -14.00
C VAL A 245 -4.72 3.86 -14.35
N TYR A 246 -3.67 3.98 -13.54
CA TYR A 246 -2.69 5.05 -13.62
C TYR A 246 -1.30 4.52 -13.91
N GLU A 247 -0.53 5.35 -14.61
CA GLU A 247 0.88 5.12 -14.90
C GLU A 247 1.70 6.34 -14.49
N SER A 248 2.92 6.09 -14.02
CA SER A 248 3.94 7.10 -13.82
C SER A 248 5.07 6.81 -14.79
N ASN A 249 5.40 7.80 -15.61
CA ASN A 249 6.53 7.76 -16.53
C ASN A 249 7.44 8.93 -16.19
N THR A 250 8.57 8.64 -15.55
CA THR A 250 9.46 9.67 -15.04
C THR A 250 10.92 9.34 -15.29
N ILE A 251 11.76 10.37 -15.36
CA ILE A 251 13.21 10.21 -15.38
C ILE A 251 13.73 10.21 -13.94
N ARG A 252 14.58 9.24 -13.59
CA ARG A 252 15.12 9.08 -12.24
C ARG A 252 16.62 8.80 -12.27
N PRO A 253 17.36 9.26 -11.25
CA PRO A 253 18.76 8.88 -11.09
C PRO A 253 18.86 7.39 -10.72
N PHE A 254 19.70 6.67 -11.45
CA PHE A 254 20.10 5.30 -11.14
C PHE A 254 21.58 5.27 -10.76
N TYR A 255 21.88 4.73 -9.58
CA TYR A 255 23.22 4.67 -9.02
C TYR A 255 23.83 3.31 -9.28
N LYS A 256 24.86 3.27 -10.13
CA LYS A 256 25.57 2.03 -10.51
C LYS A 256 26.31 1.36 -9.36
N SER A 257 26.54 2.07 -8.27
CA SER A 257 27.06 1.53 -7.00
C SER A 257 26.14 0.50 -6.36
N GLY A 258 24.87 0.45 -6.76
CA GLY A 258 23.83 -0.37 -6.12
C GLY A 258 23.11 0.35 -4.97
N LEU A 259 23.69 1.42 -4.42
CA LEU A 259 23.10 2.20 -3.32
C LEU A 259 22.68 3.61 -3.79
N VAL A 260 21.43 3.97 -3.49
CA VAL A 260 20.89 5.30 -3.75
C VAL A 260 21.80 6.38 -3.15
N LYS A 261 22.13 7.41 -3.96
CA LYS A 261 22.99 8.56 -3.59
C LYS A 261 24.48 8.25 -3.39
N GLU A 262 24.92 7.02 -3.66
CA GLU A 262 26.35 6.66 -3.63
C GLU A 262 26.93 6.68 -5.06
N GLY A 263 27.86 7.59 -5.34
CA GLY A 263 28.56 7.68 -6.63
C GLY A 263 27.76 8.35 -7.76
N PRO A 264 28.27 8.30 -9.01
CA PRO A 264 27.63 8.96 -10.15
C PRO A 264 26.31 8.29 -10.54
N ALA A 265 25.29 9.11 -10.81
CA ALA A 265 23.98 8.66 -11.26
C ALA A 265 23.86 8.70 -12.79
N ILE A 266 23.02 7.80 -13.33
CA ILE A 266 22.56 7.82 -14.71
C ILE A 266 21.07 8.12 -14.71
N MET A 267 20.66 9.15 -15.45
CA MET A 267 19.24 9.46 -15.60
C MET A 267 18.59 8.46 -16.54
N THR A 268 17.69 7.63 -16.03
CA THR A 268 16.98 6.58 -16.78
C THR A 268 15.47 6.81 -16.69
N PRO A 269 14.69 6.49 -17.73
CA PRO A 269 13.25 6.37 -17.58
C PRO A 269 12.91 5.25 -16.59
N VAL A 270 11.88 5.48 -15.79
CA VAL A 270 11.22 4.52 -14.90
C VAL A 270 9.74 4.61 -15.20
N SER A 271 9.13 3.45 -15.46
CA SER A 271 7.70 3.29 -15.66
C SER A 271 7.11 2.47 -14.53
N LEU A 272 6.09 3.01 -13.87
CA LEU A 272 5.33 2.32 -12.85
C LEU A 272 3.86 2.30 -13.27
N SER A 273 3.22 1.14 -13.15
CA SER A 273 1.79 1.00 -13.46
C SER A 273 1.05 0.52 -12.22
N ARG A 274 -0.16 1.04 -12.02
CA ARG A 274 -1.06 0.62 -10.94
C ARG A 274 -2.50 0.55 -11.40
N ALA A 275 -3.22 -0.40 -10.83
CA ALA A 275 -4.68 -0.45 -10.87
C ALA A 275 -5.19 -0.41 -9.44
N ALA A 276 -6.12 0.49 -9.14
CA ALA A 276 -6.61 0.71 -7.78
C ALA A 276 -8.12 0.95 -7.76
N GLY A 277 -8.78 0.55 -6.68
CA GLY A 277 -10.11 1.00 -6.29
C GLY A 277 -10.02 1.90 -5.07
N THR A 278 -10.71 3.03 -5.08
CA THR A 278 -10.89 3.89 -3.91
C THR A 278 -12.35 3.82 -3.45
N GLU A 279 -12.55 3.79 -2.14
CA GLU A 279 -13.85 4.00 -1.53
C GLU A 279 -13.87 5.41 -0.91
N ARG A 280 -14.93 6.16 -1.18
CA ARG A 280 -15.14 7.50 -0.65
C ARG A 280 -16.23 7.50 0.42
N LEU A 281 -15.92 8.11 1.57
CA LEU A 281 -16.91 8.51 2.56
C LEU A 281 -17.58 9.79 2.09
N ARG A 282 -18.88 9.70 1.80
CA ARG A 282 -19.70 10.87 1.51
C ARG A 282 -20.04 11.62 2.80
N PRO A 283 -20.25 12.94 2.75
CA PRO A 283 -20.69 13.73 3.91
C PRO A 283 -21.96 13.17 4.58
N GLN A 284 -22.89 12.64 3.77
CA GLN A 284 -24.12 12.00 4.23
C GLN A 284 -23.87 10.75 5.10
N ASN A 285 -22.76 10.04 4.86
CA ASN A 285 -22.36 8.85 5.63
C ASN A 285 -21.54 9.22 6.88
N MET A 286 -21.19 10.51 7.03
CA MET A 286 -20.36 11.04 8.11
C MET A 286 -21.10 12.13 8.92
N GLN A 287 -22.43 12.07 8.98
CA GLN A 287 -23.25 13.02 9.75
C GLN A 287 -22.94 13.02 11.26
N HIS A 288 -22.38 11.92 11.78
CA HIS A 288 -21.98 11.78 13.19
C HIS A 288 -20.51 12.13 13.44
N VAL A 289 -19.75 12.46 12.39
CA VAL A 289 -18.34 12.81 12.48
C VAL A 289 -18.24 14.33 12.50
N GLU A 290 -17.56 14.89 13.50
CA GLU A 290 -17.22 16.30 13.55
C GLU A 290 -16.04 16.60 12.61
N TRP A 291 -16.16 17.65 11.81
CA TRP A 291 -15.14 18.05 10.83
C TRP A 291 -14.53 19.37 11.28
N ARG A 292 -13.21 19.38 11.55
CA ARG A 292 -12.50 20.62 11.85
C ARG A 292 -11.09 20.65 11.27
N SER A 293 -10.60 21.85 11.04
CA SER A 293 -9.18 22.07 10.83
C SER A 293 -8.42 21.98 12.16
N SER A 294 -7.15 21.63 12.08
CA SER A 294 -6.22 21.63 13.22
C SER A 294 -6.08 23.01 13.88
N ASP A 295 -6.14 24.08 13.07
CA ASP A 295 -6.05 25.48 13.52
C ASP A 295 -7.41 26.11 13.89
N GLY A 296 -8.51 25.37 13.73
CA GLY A 296 -9.87 25.83 14.00
C GLY A 296 -10.45 26.83 12.98
N SER A 297 -9.71 27.17 11.92
CA SER A 297 -10.17 28.07 10.86
C SER A 297 -10.92 27.33 9.76
N ASP A 298 -12.00 27.94 9.27
CA ASP A 298 -12.73 27.39 8.13
C ASP A 298 -12.10 27.86 6.82
N SER A 299 -11.61 26.93 6.03
CA SER A 299 -10.86 27.20 4.79
C SER A 299 -11.59 26.69 3.56
N ALA A 300 -11.15 27.15 2.38
CA ALA A 300 -11.63 26.61 1.11
C ALA A 300 -11.43 25.08 1.01
N ARG A 301 -10.38 24.53 1.63
CA ARG A 301 -10.18 23.07 1.74
C ARG A 301 -11.28 22.44 2.57
N GLY A 302 -11.55 22.95 3.77
CA GLY A 302 -12.61 22.44 4.63
C GLY A 302 -13.96 22.38 3.92
N GLN A 303 -14.29 23.43 3.16
CA GLN A 303 -15.52 23.45 2.36
C GLN A 303 -15.52 22.38 1.26
N ARG A 304 -14.45 22.25 0.46
CA ARG A 304 -14.35 21.20 -0.58
C ARG A 304 -14.50 19.80 0.01
N LEU A 305 -13.83 19.52 1.13
CA LEU A 305 -13.89 18.24 1.83
C LEU A 305 -15.31 17.91 2.30
N ARG A 306 -16.05 18.90 2.83
CA ARG A 306 -17.45 18.75 3.23
C ARG A 306 -18.43 18.65 2.08
N ASP A 307 -18.10 19.18 0.90
CA ASP A 307 -18.96 19.09 -0.28
C ASP A 307 -18.79 17.75 -1.00
N VAL A 308 -17.55 17.28 -1.14
CA VAL A 308 -17.23 16.09 -1.95
C VAL A 308 -17.11 14.82 -1.11
N GLY A 309 -16.65 14.94 0.13
CA GLY A 309 -16.24 13.84 1.01
C GLY A 309 -14.74 13.56 0.98
N VAL A 310 -14.32 12.48 1.64
CA VAL A 310 -12.92 12.03 1.72
C VAL A 310 -12.77 10.58 1.29
N PHE A 311 -11.60 10.16 0.82
CA PHE A 311 -11.34 8.75 0.55
C PHE A 311 -11.23 7.99 1.86
N ARG A 312 -12.11 7.01 2.10
CA ARG A 312 -12.00 6.09 3.22
C ARG A 312 -10.75 5.24 3.08
N SER A 313 -10.63 4.61 1.92
CA SER A 313 -9.72 3.52 1.66
C SER A 313 -9.34 3.46 0.20
N VAL A 314 -8.19 2.87 -0.05
CA VAL A 314 -7.69 2.52 -1.36
C VAL A 314 -7.14 1.11 -1.29
N ARG A 315 -7.38 0.33 -2.35
CA ARG A 315 -6.75 -0.98 -2.52
C ARG A 315 -6.39 -1.17 -3.97
N GLY A 316 -5.30 -1.87 -4.21
CA GLY A 316 -4.83 -2.00 -5.58
C GLY A 316 -3.60 -2.86 -5.72
N ARG A 317 -2.99 -2.72 -6.88
CA ARG A 317 -1.91 -3.55 -7.37
C ARG A 317 -0.81 -2.70 -7.95
N PHE A 318 0.40 -3.20 -7.80
CA PHE A 318 1.58 -2.58 -8.35
C PHE A 318 2.47 -3.66 -8.97
N TRP A 319 3.25 -3.25 -9.96
CA TRP A 319 4.27 -4.05 -10.60
C TRP A 319 5.36 -3.12 -11.13
N GLY A 320 6.61 -3.54 -11.03
CA GLY A 320 7.74 -2.80 -11.57
C GLY A 320 9.03 -3.60 -11.58
N TRP A 321 9.96 -3.17 -12.43
CA TRP A 321 11.32 -3.69 -12.48
C TRP A 321 12.24 -2.90 -11.56
N ALA A 322 13.17 -3.61 -10.94
CA ALA A 322 14.17 -3.05 -10.06
C ALA A 322 15.54 -3.72 -10.27
N HIS A 323 16.56 -3.05 -9.76
CA HIS A 323 17.88 -3.57 -9.50
C HIS A 323 18.06 -3.73 -7.99
N THR A 324 18.42 -4.93 -7.56
CA THR A 324 18.84 -5.22 -6.17
C THR A 324 20.35 -5.44 -6.14
N ASP A 325 21.04 -4.72 -5.25
CA ASP A 325 22.48 -4.89 -5.02
C ASP A 325 22.78 -6.22 -4.33
N LEU A 326 23.06 -7.24 -5.15
CA LEU A 326 23.37 -8.58 -4.67
C LEU A 326 24.73 -8.67 -3.98
N ASN A 327 25.70 -7.83 -4.35
CA ASN A 327 27.03 -7.89 -3.73
C ASN A 327 26.92 -7.48 -2.26
N ARG A 328 26.24 -6.37 -1.99
CA ARG A 328 26.03 -5.89 -0.62
C ARG A 328 25.17 -6.83 0.21
N TYR A 329 24.18 -7.48 -0.41
CA TYR A 329 23.43 -8.55 0.25
C TYR A 329 24.32 -9.76 0.58
N LEU A 330 25.17 -10.21 -0.34
CA LEU A 330 26.07 -11.35 -0.11
C LEU A 330 27.13 -11.05 0.97
N GLU A 331 27.52 -9.79 1.12
CA GLU A 331 28.46 -9.34 2.16
C GLU A 331 27.80 -9.19 3.53
N SER A 332 26.60 -8.61 3.60
CA SER A 332 25.95 -8.26 4.87
C SER A 332 24.87 -9.25 5.33
N GLY A 333 24.32 -10.05 4.42
CA GLY A 333 23.13 -10.87 4.64
C GLY A 333 21.83 -10.06 4.75
N VAL A 334 21.86 -8.75 4.53
CA VAL A 334 20.73 -7.83 4.75
C VAL A 334 20.43 -7.05 3.48
N VAL A 335 19.15 -6.90 3.17
CA VAL A 335 18.67 -5.95 2.17
C VAL A 335 18.28 -4.68 2.92
N ALA A 336 19.01 -3.59 2.68
CA ALA A 336 18.85 -2.32 3.40
C ALA A 336 18.12 -1.26 2.55
N PRO A 337 17.58 -0.19 3.17
CA PRO A 337 17.14 1.01 2.47
C PRO A 337 18.09 1.44 1.35
N GLY A 338 17.54 1.81 0.20
CA GLY A 338 18.32 2.33 -0.94
C GLY A 338 19.09 1.27 -1.75
N THR A 339 19.10 -0.01 -1.34
CA THR A 339 19.77 -1.10 -2.09
C THR A 339 18.89 -1.73 -3.19
N VAL A 340 17.64 -1.25 -3.29
CA VAL A 340 16.69 -1.66 -4.32
C VAL A 340 16.25 -0.41 -5.09
N GLN A 341 16.66 -0.34 -6.36
CA GLN A 341 16.45 0.82 -7.22
C GLN A 341 15.52 0.46 -8.37
N LEU A 342 14.48 1.27 -8.59
CA LEU A 342 13.60 1.08 -9.75
C LEU A 342 14.38 1.30 -11.04
N VAL A 343 14.11 0.49 -12.06
CA VAL A 343 14.82 0.55 -13.35
C VAL A 343 13.88 0.19 -14.49
N SER A 344 14.13 0.74 -15.69
CA SER A 344 13.48 0.28 -16.91
C SER A 344 14.33 -0.77 -17.61
N THR A 345 13.74 -1.92 -17.92
CA THR A 345 14.40 -2.97 -18.72
C THR A 345 14.65 -2.54 -20.17
N ALA A 346 13.95 -1.49 -20.64
CA ALA A 346 14.13 -0.93 -21.97
C ALA A 346 15.30 0.08 -22.04
N ASP A 347 15.86 0.51 -20.91
CA ASP A 347 16.98 1.45 -20.92
C ASP A 347 18.27 0.76 -21.42
N PRO A 348 18.98 1.32 -22.41
CA PRO A 348 20.16 0.69 -22.99
C PRO A 348 21.39 0.69 -22.06
N ALA A 349 21.47 1.62 -21.11
CA ALA A 349 22.60 1.79 -20.21
C ALA A 349 22.45 0.97 -18.93
N VAL A 350 21.25 0.94 -18.34
CA VAL A 350 20.99 0.30 -17.03
C VAL A 350 19.98 -0.84 -17.09
N GLY A 351 19.24 -1.02 -18.17
CA GLY A 351 18.22 -2.08 -18.27
C GLY A 351 18.77 -3.50 -18.12
N LYS A 352 20.03 -3.74 -18.51
CA LYS A 352 20.72 -5.03 -18.29
C LYS A 352 21.06 -5.32 -16.83
N MET A 353 20.99 -4.31 -15.96
CA MET A 353 21.20 -4.46 -14.52
C MET A 353 19.91 -4.84 -13.80
N ALA A 354 18.74 -4.75 -14.45
CA ALA A 354 17.48 -5.19 -13.89
C ALA A 354 17.53 -6.70 -13.58
N ASN A 355 17.57 -7.02 -12.30
CA ASN A 355 17.62 -8.39 -11.78
C ASN A 355 16.45 -8.70 -10.84
N THR A 356 15.55 -7.74 -10.59
CA THR A 356 14.44 -7.90 -9.66
C THR A 356 13.14 -7.48 -10.30
N VAL A 357 12.08 -8.26 -10.10
CA VAL A 357 10.70 -7.88 -10.38
C VAL A 357 9.96 -7.77 -9.06
N ILE A 358 9.37 -6.61 -8.79
CA ILE A 358 8.59 -6.38 -7.57
C ILE A 358 7.12 -6.22 -7.96
N TYR A 359 6.25 -6.97 -7.29
CA TYR A 359 4.83 -6.93 -7.56
C TYR A 359 4.01 -7.36 -6.36
N GLY A 360 2.76 -6.92 -6.30
CA GLY A 360 1.90 -7.26 -5.19
C GLY A 360 0.66 -6.40 -5.09
N THR A 361 0.18 -6.29 -3.86
CA THR A 361 -1.03 -5.57 -3.51
C THR A 361 -0.72 -4.49 -2.49
N PHE A 362 -1.47 -3.41 -2.54
CA PHE A 362 -1.42 -2.37 -1.51
C PHE A 362 -2.81 -2.08 -1.00
N ARG A 363 -2.86 -1.62 0.25
CA ARG A 363 -4.05 -1.09 0.90
C ARG A 363 -3.68 0.18 1.66
N GLY A 364 -4.58 1.14 1.69
CA GLY A 364 -4.44 2.33 2.50
C GLY A 364 -5.82 2.76 2.99
N LYS A 365 -5.86 3.44 4.13
CA LYS A 365 -7.09 4.07 4.63
C LYS A 365 -6.77 5.34 5.37
N LEU A 366 -7.79 6.18 5.54
CA LEU A 366 -7.76 7.19 6.60
C LEU A 366 -7.73 6.50 7.96
N GLY A 367 -6.97 7.07 8.87
CA GLY A 367 -6.82 6.55 10.22
C GLY A 367 -6.32 7.64 11.16
N ASP A 368 -6.19 7.28 12.42
CA ASP A 368 -5.56 8.09 13.43
C ASP A 368 -4.04 7.91 13.37
N VAL A 369 -3.42 8.73 12.54
CA VAL A 369 -1.96 8.72 12.38
C VAL A 369 -1.27 9.36 13.60
N THR A 370 -1.97 10.24 14.30
CA THR A 370 -1.40 11.04 15.40
C THR A 370 -1.55 10.39 16.78
N GLY A 371 -2.37 9.33 16.90
CA GLY A 371 -2.69 8.66 18.15
C GLY A 371 -3.59 9.47 19.08
N ASN A 372 -4.30 10.48 18.56
CA ASN A 372 -5.13 11.40 19.35
C ASN A 372 -6.63 11.03 19.36
N GLY A 373 -7.00 9.93 18.72
CA GLY A 373 -8.37 9.46 18.61
C GLY A 373 -9.19 10.14 17.50
N THR A 374 -8.54 10.74 16.49
CA THR A 374 -9.22 11.44 15.37
C THR A 374 -8.75 10.92 14.01
N LEU A 375 -9.62 10.97 12.99
CA LEU A 375 -9.23 10.66 11.62
C LEU A 375 -8.35 11.78 11.06
N SER A 376 -7.11 11.45 10.72
CA SER A 376 -6.15 12.37 10.12
C SER A 376 -6.31 12.38 8.60
N VAL A 377 -6.73 13.50 8.00
CA VAL A 377 -6.97 13.61 6.55
C VAL A 377 -5.66 13.78 5.77
N ASN A 378 -4.83 14.73 6.19
CA ASN A 378 -3.59 15.10 5.51
C ASN A 378 -2.48 15.48 6.53
N SER A 379 -2.54 14.89 7.73
CA SER A 379 -1.60 15.20 8.80
C SER A 379 -0.18 14.70 8.52
N ILE A 380 -0.02 13.70 7.64
CA ILE A 380 1.31 13.34 7.14
C ILE A 380 1.66 14.28 5.99
N PRO A 381 2.72 15.12 6.13
CA PRO A 381 3.16 15.97 5.03
C PRO A 381 3.63 15.11 3.85
N CYS A 382 3.43 15.63 2.65
CA CYS A 382 4.04 15.11 1.43
C CYS A 382 4.93 16.20 0.87
N HIS A 383 6.19 15.86 0.66
CA HIS A 383 7.28 16.64 0.12
C HIS A 383 7.27 16.64 -1.40
N GLY A 384 6.06 16.78 -1.97
CA GLY A 384 5.85 16.77 -3.40
C GLY A 384 4.92 17.88 -3.86
N THR A 385 5.23 18.49 -5.00
CA THR A 385 4.31 19.41 -5.66
C THR A 385 3.12 18.64 -6.26
N VAL A 386 2.07 19.36 -6.66
CA VAL A 386 0.93 18.76 -7.40
C VAL A 386 1.34 18.12 -8.74
N ASN A 387 2.54 18.42 -9.24
CA ASN A 387 3.11 17.83 -10.45
C ASN A 387 4.07 16.66 -10.15
N GLY A 388 4.22 16.27 -8.89
CA GLY A 388 5.12 15.21 -8.45
C GLY A 388 6.60 15.56 -8.57
N GLU A 389 6.94 16.85 -8.45
CA GLU A 389 8.31 17.33 -8.24
C GLU A 389 8.60 17.30 -6.73
N LEU A 390 9.88 17.36 -6.33
CA LEU A 390 10.27 17.42 -4.92
C LEU A 390 9.95 18.80 -4.34
N ASP A 391 9.46 18.86 -3.10
CA ASP A 391 9.07 20.08 -2.37
C ASP A 391 9.42 19.86 -0.90
N LEU A 392 10.65 20.18 -0.50
CA LEU A 392 11.21 19.83 0.81
C LEU A 392 10.73 20.75 1.93
N ASP A 393 10.39 22.00 1.61
CA ASP A 393 9.91 22.98 2.59
C ASP A 393 8.38 23.12 2.66
N LEU A 394 7.67 22.35 1.82
CA LEU A 394 6.20 22.20 1.81
C LEU A 394 5.48 23.48 1.41
N ASP A 395 6.09 24.34 0.60
CA ASP A 395 5.50 25.59 0.12
C ASP A 395 4.68 25.42 -1.17
N GLY A 396 4.68 24.21 -1.75
CA GLY A 396 4.00 23.86 -2.99
C GLY A 396 4.82 24.15 -4.25
N VAL A 397 6.05 24.59 -4.12
CA VAL A 397 6.99 24.93 -5.20
C VAL A 397 8.08 23.85 -5.29
N ALA A 398 8.53 23.59 -6.52
CA ALA A 398 9.54 22.56 -6.75
C ALA A 398 10.92 23.00 -6.25
N ASP A 399 11.54 22.14 -5.45
CA ASP A 399 12.91 22.25 -4.96
C ASP A 399 13.91 21.49 -5.80
N ALA A 400 15.14 21.99 -5.82
CA ALA A 400 16.28 21.20 -6.24
C ALA A 400 16.66 20.21 -5.13
N ASP A 401 16.83 18.94 -5.47
CA ASP A 401 17.32 17.94 -4.52
C ASP A 401 18.78 18.29 -4.13
N PRO A 402 19.06 18.67 -2.86
CA PRO A 402 20.37 19.13 -2.44
C PRO A 402 21.42 18.02 -2.48
N ARG A 403 20.99 16.76 -2.64
CA ARG A 403 21.82 15.55 -2.60
C ARG A 403 21.94 14.88 -3.98
N VAL A 404 21.34 15.42 -5.04
CA VAL A 404 21.69 15.04 -6.43
C VAL A 404 22.75 16.01 -6.95
N PRO A 405 23.91 15.52 -7.45
CA PRO A 405 24.88 16.38 -8.11
C PRO A 405 24.23 17.16 -9.26
N LYS A 406 24.44 18.47 -9.33
CA LYS A 406 24.02 19.26 -10.50
C LYS A 406 24.75 18.73 -11.73
N ALA A 407 23.99 18.43 -12.78
CA ALA A 407 24.51 17.94 -14.06
C ALA A 407 25.42 18.96 -14.74
#